data_AF-A0A536T743-F1
#
_entry.id   AF-A0A536T743-F1
#
_cell.length_a   1.000
_cell.length_b   1.000
_cell.length_c   1.000
_cell.angle_alpha   90.00
_cell.angle_beta   90.00
_cell.angle_gamma   90.00
#
_symmetry.space_group_name_H-M   'P 1'
#
loop_
_entity.id
_entity.type
_entity.pdbx_description
1 polymer ?
#
loop_
_entity_poly.entity_id
_entity_poly.type
_entity_poly.pdbx_seq_one_letter_code
_entity_poly.pdbx_strand_id
1 'polypeptide(L)'
;MVSTQYVIDVRLKRDEVPSFDVYPFSLSAVKYLDVLPLHPAVTFLVGENGSGKSTLLEAIAVSCGFNAEGGTKNFRFGTRTSHSLLHEYIRIAKGIRRPKDGFFLRAESFFNVATEIERLDSEGMGARVIDSYGGTSLHEQSH
;
A
#
# COMPACT_ATOMS: atom_id res chain seq x y z
N MET A 1 26.88 8.23 6.83
CA MET A 1 26.13 7.05 7.31
C MET A 1 25.23 6.61 6.17
N VAL A 2 25.35 5.38 5.66
CA VAL A 2 24.48 4.91 4.55
C VAL A 2 23.09 4.68 5.14
N SER A 3 22.07 5.38 4.62
CA SER A 3 20.70 5.25 5.10
C SER A 3 20.23 3.79 5.01
N THR A 4 19.68 3.26 6.11
CA THR A 4 19.05 1.93 6.15
C THR A 4 17.61 1.94 5.62
N GLN A 5 17.11 3.12 5.24
CA GLN A 5 15.76 3.33 4.74
C GLN A 5 15.52 2.57 3.44
N TYR A 6 14.46 1.77 3.41
CA TYR A 6 14.10 1.03 2.21
C TYR A 6 13.38 1.90 1.17
N VAL A 7 12.40 2.72 1.56
CA VAL A 7 11.68 3.62 0.65
C VAL A 7 12.15 5.04 0.90
N ILE A 8 12.91 5.61 -0.02
CA ILE A 8 13.61 6.89 0.14
C ILE A 8 12.74 8.05 -0.32
N ASP A 9 12.28 7.99 -1.57
CA ASP A 9 11.43 9.02 -2.16
C ASP A 9 10.47 8.42 -3.20
N VAL A 10 9.41 9.17 -3.48
CA VAL A 10 8.38 8.85 -4.47
C VAL A 10 8.34 9.98 -5.48
N ARG A 11 8.39 9.65 -6.77
CA ARG A 11 8.34 10.62 -7.87
C ARG A 11 7.23 10.29 -8.83
N LEU A 12 6.56 11.32 -9.35
CA LEU A 12 5.64 11.14 -10.46
C LEU A 12 6.46 11.09 -11.77
N LYS A 13 6.19 10.11 -12.62
CA LYS A 13 6.71 10.05 -13.99
C LYS A 13 5.92 11.02 -14.86
N ARG A 14 6.12 12.32 -14.65
CA ARG A 14 5.29 13.37 -15.24
C ARG A 14 5.21 13.30 -16.77
N ASP A 15 6.29 12.88 -17.43
CA ASP A 15 6.35 12.72 -18.89
C ASP A 15 5.48 11.58 -19.43
N GLU A 16 5.10 10.62 -18.59
CA GLU A 16 4.19 9.52 -18.95
C GLU A 16 2.72 9.88 -18.67
N VAL A 17 2.43 10.95 -17.92
CA VAL A 17 1.06 11.30 -17.50
C VAL A 17 0.23 11.77 -18.70
N PRO A 18 -0.92 11.14 -19.00
CA PRO A 18 -1.72 11.48 -20.18
C PRO A 18 -2.42 12.85 -20.07
N SER A 19 -2.90 13.21 -18.87
CA SER A 19 -3.51 14.51 -18.59
C SER A 19 -3.59 14.74 -17.08
N PHE A 20 -3.41 15.98 -16.63
CA PHE A 20 -3.59 16.40 -15.24
C PHE A 20 -5.03 16.87 -14.91
N ASP A 21 -5.96 16.61 -15.83
CA ASP A 21 -7.39 16.92 -15.66
C ASP A 21 -8.25 15.67 -15.48
N VAL A 22 -7.64 14.48 -15.57
CA VAL A 22 -8.31 13.19 -15.37
C VAL A 22 -7.86 12.52 -14.07
N TYR A 23 -8.77 11.79 -13.42
CA TYR A 23 -8.41 10.95 -12.27
C TYR A 23 -7.42 9.85 -12.72
N PRO A 24 -6.40 9.51 -11.91
CA PRO A 24 -6.07 10.04 -10.58
C PRO A 24 -5.17 11.30 -10.60
N PHE A 25 -4.73 11.76 -11.77
CA PHE A 25 -3.74 12.83 -11.92
C PHE A 25 -4.27 14.22 -11.59
N SER A 26 -5.59 14.43 -11.63
CA SER A 26 -6.23 15.68 -11.23
C SER A 26 -6.30 15.90 -9.72
N LEU A 27 -6.07 14.84 -8.92
CA LEU A 27 -6.00 14.95 -7.45
C LEU A 27 -4.84 15.85 -7.05
N SER A 28 -5.05 16.80 -6.13
CA SER A 28 -4.04 17.79 -5.76
C SER A 28 -2.72 17.15 -5.27
N ALA A 29 -2.81 16.07 -4.48
CA ALA A 29 -1.63 15.34 -3.99
C ALA A 29 -0.82 14.65 -5.10
N VAL A 30 -1.41 14.45 -6.29
CA VAL A 30 -0.76 13.85 -7.45
C VAL A 30 -0.33 14.93 -8.45
N LYS A 31 -1.23 15.87 -8.78
CA LYS A 31 -1.00 16.95 -9.74
C LYS A 31 0.26 17.75 -9.45
N TYR A 32 0.48 18.05 -8.16
CA TYR A 32 1.62 18.82 -7.68
C TYR A 32 2.78 17.96 -7.15
N LEU A 33 2.70 16.63 -7.32
CA LEU A 33 3.80 15.74 -6.94
C LEU A 33 4.95 15.87 -7.95
N ASP A 34 6.09 16.35 -7.45
CA ASP A 34 7.38 16.26 -8.15
C ASP A 34 8.23 15.17 -7.50
N VAL A 35 8.72 15.44 -6.29
CA VAL A 35 9.42 14.47 -5.44
C VAL A 35 8.83 14.56 -4.02
N LEU A 36 8.41 13.41 -3.48
CA LEU A 36 8.02 13.26 -2.09
C LEU A 36 9.12 12.46 -1.36
N PRO A 37 10.05 13.13 -0.66
CA PRO A 37 10.97 12.43 0.23
C PRO A 37 10.20 11.84 1.42
N LEU A 38 10.48 10.59 1.74
CA LEU A 38 9.92 9.94 2.92
C LEU A 38 10.92 10.02 4.07
N HIS A 39 10.40 10.17 5.28
CA HIS A 39 11.21 10.10 6.48
C HIS A 39 11.60 8.64 6.78
N PRO A 40 12.84 8.36 7.23
CA PRO A 40 13.31 6.99 7.52
C PRO A 40 12.55 6.29 8.66
N ALA A 41 11.79 7.04 9.47
CA ALA A 41 10.95 6.51 10.53
C ALA A 41 9.46 6.52 10.16
N VAL A 42 8.78 7.68 10.24
CA VAL A 42 7.35 7.81 9.96
C VAL A 42 7.11 9.04 9.09
N THR A 43 6.28 8.89 8.06
CA THR A 43 5.81 10.00 7.21
C THR A 43 4.30 10.13 7.36
N PHE A 44 3.81 11.34 7.65
CA PHE A 44 2.39 11.65 7.73
C PHE A 44 1.96 12.40 6.47
N LEU A 45 0.92 11.90 5.79
CA LEU A 45 0.27 12.60 4.69
C LEU A 45 -0.98 13.30 5.23
N VAL A 46 -0.99 14.63 5.23
CA VAL A 46 -2.07 15.45 5.79
C VAL A 46 -2.62 16.39 4.71
N GLY A 47 -3.92 16.65 4.74
CA GLY A 47 -4.61 17.50 3.77
C GLY A 47 -6.10 17.20 3.70
N GLU A 48 -6.83 17.97 2.90
CA GLU A 48 -8.30 17.87 2.79
C GLU A 48 -8.80 16.50 2.31
N ASN A 49 -10.02 16.13 2.71
CA ASN A 49 -10.67 14.93 2.18
C ASN A 49 -10.86 15.06 0.66
N GLY A 50 -10.56 13.98 -0.07
CA GLY A 50 -10.60 14.00 -1.53
C GLY A 50 -9.32 14.53 -2.21
N SER A 51 -8.31 15.03 -1.48
CA SER A 51 -7.08 15.55 -2.10
C SER A 51 -6.17 14.48 -2.73
N GLY A 52 -6.46 13.19 -2.54
CA GLY A 52 -5.71 12.07 -3.12
C GLY A 52 -4.68 11.40 -2.21
N LYS A 53 -4.69 11.68 -0.90
CA LYS A 53 -3.77 11.07 0.09
C LYS A 53 -3.82 9.54 0.07
N SER A 54 -5.03 8.97 0.16
CA SER A 54 -5.22 7.51 0.15
C SER A 54 -4.85 6.90 -1.19
N THR A 55 -5.14 7.60 -2.30
CA THR A 55 -4.75 7.18 -3.65
C THR A 55 -3.22 7.12 -3.82
N LEU A 56 -2.50 8.13 -3.30
CA LEU A 56 -1.04 8.14 -3.32
C LEU A 56 -0.46 7.03 -2.45
N LEU A 57 -1.02 6.83 -1.24
CA LEU A 57 -0.58 5.77 -0.33
C LEU A 57 -0.82 4.37 -0.92
N GLU A 58 -1.99 4.13 -1.53
CA GLU A 58 -2.30 2.91 -2.27
C GLU A 58 -1.27 2.68 -3.39
N ALA A 59 -1.00 3.70 -4.20
CA ALA A 59 -0.03 3.59 -5.28
C ALA A 59 1.36 3.22 -4.78
N ILE A 60 1.84 3.85 -3.69
CA ILE A 60 3.11 3.52 -3.06
C ILE A 60 3.14 2.07 -2.57
N ALA A 61 2.05 1.60 -1.94
CA ALA A 61 1.94 0.23 -1.44
C ALA A 61 2.01 -0.79 -2.59
N VAL A 62 1.24 -0.57 -3.66
CA VAL A 62 1.25 -1.44 -4.85
C VAL A 62 2.61 -1.44 -5.53
N SER A 63 3.27 -0.28 -5.72
CA SER A 63 4.64 -0.20 -6.26
C SER A 63 5.71 -0.84 -5.35
N CYS A 64 5.37 -1.09 -4.08
CA CYS A 64 6.20 -1.85 -3.13
C CYS A 64 5.90 -3.37 -3.12
N GLY A 65 4.89 -3.81 -3.88
CA GLY A 65 4.47 -5.20 -4.05
C GLY A 65 3.41 -5.67 -3.05
N PHE A 66 2.68 -4.74 -2.42
CA PHE A 66 1.53 -5.09 -1.57
C PHE A 66 0.26 -5.21 -2.40
N ASN A 67 -0.71 -5.97 -1.88
CA ASN A 67 -2.06 -5.99 -2.42
C ASN A 67 -2.74 -4.64 -2.16
N ALA A 68 -3.50 -4.13 -3.13
CA ALA A 68 -4.15 -2.83 -3.02
C ALA A 68 -5.30 -2.79 -1.99
N GLU A 69 -5.83 -3.94 -1.60
CA GLU A 69 -6.79 -4.10 -0.48
C GLU A 69 -6.11 -4.25 0.88
N GLY A 70 -4.78 -4.28 0.93
CA GLY A 70 -4.01 -4.42 2.16
C GLY A 70 -3.54 -5.84 2.43
N GLY A 71 -2.87 -6.03 3.56
CA GLY A 71 -2.22 -7.29 3.93
C GLY A 71 -0.70 -7.27 3.70
N THR A 72 -0.09 -8.45 3.82
CA THR A 72 1.32 -8.66 3.45
C THR A 72 1.44 -8.92 1.95
N LYS A 73 2.67 -9.00 1.43
CA LYS A 73 2.92 -9.22 -0.02
C LYS A 73 2.45 -10.57 -0.56
N ASN A 74 2.14 -11.53 0.32
CA ASN A 74 1.73 -12.87 -0.07
C ASN A 74 0.23 -12.97 -0.36
N PHE A 75 -0.55 -11.92 -0.07
CA PHE A 75 -1.98 -11.92 -0.25
C PHE A 75 -2.35 -11.64 -1.71
N ARG A 76 -3.13 -12.55 -2.31
CA ARG A 76 -3.57 -12.47 -3.72
C ARG A 76 -5.09 -12.55 -3.85
N PHE A 77 -5.80 -11.76 -3.06
CA PHE A 77 -7.26 -11.61 -3.14
C PHE A 77 -7.63 -10.27 -3.79
N GLY A 78 -8.87 -10.11 -4.27
CA GLY A 78 -9.30 -8.83 -4.83
C GLY A 78 -10.80 -8.78 -5.14
N THR A 79 -11.45 -7.73 -4.67
CA THR A 79 -12.84 -7.37 -4.90
C THR A 79 -12.93 -6.24 -5.93
N ARG A 80 -12.85 -6.61 -7.22
CA ARG A 80 -12.94 -5.71 -8.39
C ARG A 80 -11.80 -4.69 -8.58
N THR A 81 -11.58 -4.37 -9.85
CA THR A 81 -10.52 -3.51 -10.42
C THR A 81 -10.76 -2.01 -10.22
N SER A 82 -11.16 -1.56 -9.02
CA SER A 82 -11.41 -0.13 -8.74
C SER A 82 -10.17 0.64 -8.27
N HIS A 83 -9.02 -0.02 -8.15
CA HIS A 83 -7.77 0.61 -7.70
C HIS A 83 -7.22 1.60 -8.73
N SER A 84 -6.47 2.58 -8.23
CA SER A 84 -5.88 3.61 -9.05
C SER A 84 -4.73 3.08 -9.90
N LEU A 85 -4.72 3.45 -11.19
CA LEU A 85 -3.59 3.21 -12.09
C LEU A 85 -2.34 4.02 -11.72
N LEU A 86 -2.41 4.91 -10.72
CA LEU A 86 -1.31 5.78 -10.31
C LEU A 86 -0.01 5.02 -10.00
N HIS A 87 -0.09 3.78 -9.52
CA HIS A 87 1.08 2.95 -9.21
C HIS A 87 1.99 2.69 -10.42
N GLU A 88 1.44 2.75 -11.64
CA GLU A 88 2.18 2.61 -12.90
C GLU A 88 2.97 3.89 -13.26
N TYR A 89 2.51 5.03 -12.76
CA TYR A 89 3.03 6.37 -13.07
C TYR A 89 3.91 6.92 -11.96
N ILE A 90 4.15 6.20 -10.87
CA ILE A 90 5.11 6.61 -9.85
C ILE A 90 6.39 5.78 -9.91
N ARG A 91 7.50 6.38 -9.51
CA ARG A 91 8.79 5.73 -9.30
C ARG A 91 9.14 5.81 -7.83
N ILE A 92 9.49 4.67 -7.25
CA ILE A 92 9.95 4.56 -5.87
C ILE A 92 11.47 4.43 -5.86
N ALA A 93 12.17 5.40 -5.28
CA ALA A 93 13.59 5.27 -4.98
C ALA A 93 13.76 4.33 -3.77
N LYS A 94 14.49 3.22 -3.96
CA LYS A 94 14.67 2.19 -2.93
C LYS A 94 16.11 2.14 -2.44
N GLY A 95 16.28 1.99 -1.14
CA GLY A 95 17.56 1.68 -0.51
C GLY A 95 17.99 0.23 -0.74
N ILE A 96 19.24 -0.07 -0.39
CA ILE A 96 19.86 -1.38 -0.64
C ILE A 96 19.33 -2.45 0.32
N ARG A 97 18.98 -2.06 1.56
CA ARG A 97 18.43 -2.98 2.56
C ARG A 97 16.94 -3.23 2.30
N ARG A 98 16.62 -4.46 1.89
CA ARG A 98 15.23 -4.91 1.75
C ARG A 98 14.67 -5.31 3.11
N PRO A 99 13.46 -4.85 3.48
CA PRO A 99 12.80 -5.29 4.70
C PRO A 99 12.41 -6.76 4.58
N LYS A 100 12.45 -7.49 5.69
CA LYS A 100 12.09 -8.92 5.75
C LYS A 100 10.57 -9.10 5.66
N ASP A 101 9.83 -8.17 6.24
CA ASP A 101 8.39 -8.15 6.36
C ASP A 101 7.84 -6.75 6.03
N GLY A 102 6.52 -6.66 5.99
CA GLY A 102 5.81 -5.41 5.75
C GLY A 102 4.33 -5.65 5.59
N PHE A 103 3.55 -4.60 5.85
CA PHE A 103 2.10 -4.66 5.83
C PHE A 103 1.52 -3.37 5.27
N PHE A 104 0.51 -3.48 4.42
CA PHE A 104 -0.32 -2.34 4.02
C PHE A 104 -1.65 -2.42 4.75
N LEU A 105 -1.91 -1.48 5.66
CA LEU A 105 -3.14 -1.41 6.43
C LEU A 105 -4.14 -0.46 5.77
N ARG A 106 -5.35 -0.97 5.50
CA ARG A 106 -6.53 -0.18 5.16
C ARG A 106 -7.65 -0.57 6.10
N ALA A 107 -8.16 0.39 6.86
CA ALA A 107 -9.29 0.13 7.76
C ALA A 107 -10.53 -0.35 7.00
N GLU A 108 -10.80 0.23 5.84
CA GLU A 108 -12.00 -0.05 5.03
C GLU A 108 -12.02 -1.43 4.35
N SER A 109 -10.85 -2.07 4.18
CA SER A 109 -10.74 -3.40 3.57
C SER A 109 -10.06 -4.42 4.49
N PHE A 110 -9.86 -4.08 5.77
CA PHE A 110 -9.25 -4.99 6.74
C PHE A 110 -10.06 -6.27 6.94
N PHE A 111 -11.40 -6.18 6.84
CA PHE A 111 -12.29 -7.33 6.89
C PHE A 111 -11.97 -8.37 5.79
N ASN A 112 -11.60 -7.93 4.58
CA ASN A 112 -11.22 -8.83 3.49
C ASN A 112 -9.91 -9.57 3.82
N VAL A 113 -8.94 -8.87 4.43
CA VAL A 113 -7.68 -9.48 4.90
C VAL A 113 -7.96 -10.55 5.94
N ALA A 114 -8.79 -10.25 6.95
CA ALA A 114 -9.16 -11.20 7.99
C ALA A 114 -9.86 -12.44 7.42
N THR A 115 -10.81 -12.24 6.50
CA THR A 115 -11.52 -13.33 5.81
C THR A 115 -10.58 -14.21 4.99
N GLU A 116 -9.61 -13.61 4.29
CA GLU A 116 -8.64 -14.36 3.49
C GLU A 116 -7.71 -15.21 4.37
N ILE A 117 -7.33 -14.73 5.56
CA ILE A 117 -6.53 -15.52 6.52
C ILE A 117 -7.29 -16.77 6.96
N GLU A 118 -8.56 -16.63 7.34
CA GLU A 118 -9.38 -17.78 7.75
C GLU A 118 -9.59 -18.77 6.60
N ARG A 119 -9.78 -18.27 5.38
CA ARG A 119 -9.89 -19.12 4.18
C ARG A 119 -8.61 -19.94 3.98
N LEU A 120 -7.44 -19.30 3.99
CA LEU A 120 -6.14 -19.96 3.82
C LEU A 120 -5.87 -21.01 4.91
N ASP A 121 -6.23 -20.69 6.16
CA ASP A 121 -6.08 -21.63 7.28
C ASP A 121 -7.03 -22.83 7.17
N SER A 122 -8.24 -22.62 6.66
CA SER A 122 -9.22 -23.70 6.43
C SER A 122 -8.80 -24.66 5.31
N GLU A 123 -8.04 -24.17 4.32
CA GLU A 123 -7.55 -24.97 3.20
C GLU A 123 -6.35 -25.86 3.57
N GLY A 124 -5.76 -25.68 4.76
CA GLY A 124 -4.75 -26.58 5.32
C GLY A 124 -3.40 -26.56 4.60
N MET A 125 -3.10 -25.50 3.84
CA MET A 125 -1.84 -25.38 3.07
C MET A 125 -0.67 -24.90 3.96
N GLY A 126 -0.25 -25.74 4.91
CA GLY A 126 0.95 -25.51 5.73
C GLY A 126 0.68 -24.94 7.13
N ALA A 127 1.63 -24.15 7.64
CA ALA A 127 1.48 -23.49 8.94
C ALA A 127 0.35 -22.46 8.88
N ARG A 128 -0.40 -22.30 9.98
CA ARG A 128 -1.52 -21.36 10.02
C ARG A 128 -1.02 -19.93 9.85
N VAL A 129 -1.59 -19.24 8.88
CA VAL A 129 -1.34 -17.83 8.60
C VAL A 129 -1.68 -17.00 9.83
N ILE A 130 -2.76 -17.32 10.56
CA ILE A 130 -3.18 -16.56 11.76
C ILE A 130 -2.11 -16.50 12.85
N ASP A 131 -1.20 -17.46 12.92
CA ASP A 131 -0.12 -17.47 13.91
C ASP A 131 0.87 -16.30 13.67
N SER A 132 0.97 -15.80 12.44
CA SER A 132 1.72 -14.57 12.11
C SER A 132 1.00 -13.27 12.53
N TYR A 133 -0.26 -13.38 12.92
CA TYR A 133 -1.15 -12.28 13.31
C TYR A 133 -1.61 -12.39 14.78
N GLY A 134 -0.90 -13.16 15.60
CA GLY A 134 -1.18 -13.30 17.03
C GLY A 134 -2.02 -14.53 17.41
N GLY A 135 -2.41 -15.36 16.44
CA GLY A 135 -3.00 -16.68 16.70
C GLY A 135 -4.49 -16.70 17.06
N THR A 136 -5.15 -15.55 17.09
CA THR A 136 -6.60 -15.40 17.30
C THR A 136 -7.22 -14.75 16.08
N SER A 137 -8.47 -15.09 15.74
CA SER A 137 -9.14 -14.51 14.57
C SER A 137 -9.15 -12.98 14.64
N LEU A 138 -8.76 -12.35 13.53
CA LEU A 138 -8.78 -10.90 13.41
C LEU A 138 -10.20 -10.32 13.42
N HIS A 139 -11.22 -11.13 13.09
CA HIS A 139 -12.63 -10.75 13.22
C HIS A 139 -13.07 -10.67 14.68
N GLU A 140 -12.48 -11.47 15.55
CA GLU A 140 -12.84 -11.55 16.98
C GLU A 140 -12.09 -10.53 17.85
N GLN A 141 -11.11 -9.81 17.29
CA GLN A 141 -10.29 -8.83 18.01
C GLN A 141 -10.73 -7.38 17.81
N SER A 142 -11.64 -7.11 16.88
CA SER A 142 -12.03 -5.76 16.46
C SER A 142 -13.51 -5.44 16.68
N HIS A 143 -14.20 -6.25 17.49
CA HIS A 143 -15.56 -5.99 17.99
C HIS A 143 -15.55 -5.33 19.37
#